data_AF-A0A168AHA0-F1
#
_entry.id   AF-A0A168AHA0-F1
#
_cell.length_a   1.000
_cell.length_b   1.000
_cell.length_c   1.000
_cell.angle_alpha   90.00
_cell.angle_beta   90.00
_cell.angle_gamma   90.00
#
_symmetry.space_group_name_H-M   'P 1'
#
loop_
_entity.id
_entity.type
_entity.pdbx_description
1 polymer ?
#
loop_
_entity_poly.entity_id
_entity_poly.type
_entity_poly.pdbx_seq_one_letter_code
_entity_poly.pdbx_strand_id
1 'polypeptide(L)'
;MFKNLPIFALATALLATGVQCQQPSYKEHITALASGDVVAATASEGVVWLNITGFAPDKLPHIQDDMGVHTMDNLEPLKNIASLAQTAAKGGQYGDIVFLYSAFAMNAHYEYLNVSSPEMQEALLNAVVDQSTSQVDSSLADLYSSTSSTKELADAFKSLKSVKLDPRGKRWTKEVCSNAHKAAKSACQSLLSNVRFNATVKSGGPRNICKFGCCISWSANATFQIQNLTSAANYCINACGSSTVSCEVFGVELQGTIVDQCLSNRADGCK
;
A
#
# COMPACT_ATOMS: atom_id res chain seq x y z
N MET A 1 -15.90 -54.68 60.86
CA MET A 1 -16.14 -53.22 60.83
C MET A 1 -15.05 -52.58 59.96
N PHE A 2 -15.41 -51.67 59.05
CA PHE A 2 -14.54 -50.80 58.22
C PHE A 2 -13.38 -51.49 57.44
N LYS A 3 -13.55 -51.75 56.13
CA LYS A 3 -13.23 -50.83 55.00
C LYS A 3 -11.74 -50.46 54.90
N ASN A 4 -11.05 -50.96 53.87
CA ASN A 4 -10.40 -50.16 52.80
C ASN A 4 -9.62 -51.05 51.80
N LEU A 5 -10.11 -51.15 50.56
CA LEU A 5 -9.24 -51.19 49.36
C LEU A 5 -8.66 -49.78 49.16
N PRO A 6 -7.48 -49.55 48.54
CA PRO A 6 -7.24 -49.85 47.11
C PRO A 6 -5.77 -50.30 46.84
N ILE A 7 -5.18 -50.34 45.62
CA ILE A 7 -5.62 -50.03 44.25
C ILE A 7 -4.91 -50.96 43.24
N PHE A 8 -5.37 -51.02 41.98
CA PHE A 8 -4.56 -51.51 40.85
C PHE A 8 -3.95 -50.32 40.09
N ALA A 9 -2.64 -50.33 39.87
CA ALA A 9 -1.98 -49.34 39.01
C ALA A 9 -2.16 -49.73 37.53
N LEU A 10 -3.25 -49.26 36.90
CA LEU A 10 -3.35 -49.27 35.44
C LEU A 10 -2.47 -48.15 34.88
N ALA A 11 -1.45 -48.52 34.11
CA ALA A 11 -0.69 -47.56 33.32
C ALA A 11 -1.51 -47.10 32.11
N THR A 12 -2.22 -45.98 32.24
CA THR A 12 -2.80 -45.27 31.09
C THR A 12 -1.68 -44.62 30.29
N ALA A 13 -1.30 -45.25 29.18
CA ALA A 13 -0.46 -44.61 28.17
C ALA A 13 -1.22 -43.39 27.59
N LEU A 14 -0.84 -42.18 28.02
CA LEU A 14 -1.21 -40.99 27.28
C LEU A 14 -0.49 -41.04 25.93
N LEU A 15 -1.25 -41.32 24.87
CA LEU A 15 -0.88 -40.93 23.52
C LEU A 15 -0.87 -39.41 23.48
N ALA A 16 0.29 -38.82 23.79
CA ALA A 16 0.60 -37.46 23.44
C ALA A 16 0.68 -37.39 21.91
N THR A 17 -0.47 -37.19 21.26
CA THR A 17 -0.52 -36.70 19.88
C THR A 17 0.10 -35.32 19.89
N GLY A 18 1.41 -35.27 19.68
CA GLY A 18 2.13 -34.04 19.43
C GLY A 18 1.53 -33.41 18.19
N VAL A 19 0.63 -32.44 18.37
CA VAL A 19 0.30 -31.48 17.33
C VAL A 19 1.60 -30.71 17.12
N GLN A 20 2.43 -31.19 16.19
CA GLN A 20 3.47 -30.36 15.62
C GLN A 20 2.74 -29.17 14.99
N CYS A 21 2.85 -28.00 15.63
CA CYS A 21 2.50 -26.73 15.02
C CYS A 21 3.42 -26.53 13.82
N GLN A 22 3.06 -27.17 12.72
CA GLN A 22 3.71 -27.02 11.44
C GLN A 22 3.58 -25.55 11.08
N GLN A 23 4.72 -24.86 10.95
CA GLN A 23 4.72 -23.48 10.47
C GLN A 23 3.99 -23.45 9.13
N PRO A 24 3.06 -22.51 8.91
CA PRO A 24 2.27 -22.50 7.69
C PRO A 24 3.17 -22.47 6.46
N SER A 25 2.76 -23.12 5.38
CA SER A 25 3.49 -23.00 4.12
C SER A 25 3.48 -21.55 3.63
N TYR A 26 4.45 -21.17 2.79
CA TYR A 26 4.49 -19.82 2.20
C TYR A 26 3.13 -19.42 1.61
N LYS A 27 2.48 -20.36 0.90
CA LYS A 27 1.16 -20.16 0.30
C LYS A 27 0.06 -19.95 1.34
N GLU A 28 0.06 -20.68 2.44
CA GLU A 28 -0.90 -20.48 3.55
C GLU A 28 -0.75 -19.09 4.18
N HIS A 29 0.49 -18.58 4.32
CA HIS A 29 0.73 -17.20 4.77
C HIS A 29 0.16 -16.16 3.80
N ILE A 30 0.36 -16.31 2.48
CA ILE A 30 -0.23 -15.40 1.49
C ILE A 30 -1.77 -15.52 1.48
N THR A 31 -2.32 -16.72 1.60
CA THR A 31 -3.78 -16.92 1.69
C THR A 31 -4.38 -16.21 2.91
N ALA A 32 -3.80 -16.41 4.11
CA ALA A 32 -4.30 -15.79 5.34
C ALA A 32 -4.21 -14.25 5.31
N LEU A 33 -3.14 -13.70 4.72
CA LEU A 33 -3.04 -12.25 4.51
C LEU A 33 -4.11 -11.76 3.52
N ALA A 34 -4.26 -12.42 2.37
CA ALA A 34 -5.18 -12.03 1.31
C ALA A 34 -6.67 -12.22 1.67
N SER A 35 -7.01 -13.11 2.59
CA SER A 35 -8.36 -13.23 3.16
C SER A 35 -8.61 -12.26 4.32
N GLY A 36 -7.57 -11.63 4.87
CA GLY A 36 -7.67 -10.83 6.09
C GLY A 36 -7.81 -11.68 7.37
N ASP A 37 -7.54 -12.98 7.31
CA ASP A 37 -7.51 -13.90 8.47
C ASP A 37 -6.21 -13.72 9.28
N VAL A 38 -5.92 -12.47 9.65
CA VAL A 38 -4.74 -12.05 10.41
C VAL A 38 -5.16 -11.42 11.73
N VAL A 39 -4.54 -11.88 12.82
CA VAL A 39 -4.81 -11.36 14.16
C VAL A 39 -4.25 -9.94 14.26
N ALA A 40 -5.04 -9.04 14.85
CA ALA A 40 -4.63 -7.66 15.12
C ALA A 40 -3.30 -7.63 15.89
N ALA A 41 -2.41 -6.71 15.51
CA ALA A 41 -1.05 -6.69 16.00
C ALA A 41 -0.94 -6.36 17.49
N THR A 42 0.08 -6.93 18.13
CA THR A 42 0.49 -6.56 19.48
C THR A 42 1.28 -5.26 19.43
N ALA A 43 0.91 -4.27 20.26
CA ALA A 43 1.51 -2.94 20.34
C ALA A 43 3.06 -3.00 20.41
N SER A 44 3.70 -2.84 19.26
CA SER A 44 5.15 -2.99 19.08
C SER A 44 5.63 -1.94 18.07
N GLU A 45 6.53 -1.07 18.54
CA GLU A 45 7.03 0.09 17.81
C GLU A 45 8.39 -0.21 17.15
N GLY A 46 8.62 0.33 15.97
CA GLY A 46 9.95 0.39 15.38
C GLY A 46 9.96 0.88 13.94
N VAL A 47 11.06 0.63 13.23
CA VAL A 47 11.19 0.89 11.79
C VAL A 47 11.51 -0.43 11.10
N VAL A 48 10.74 -0.76 10.06
CA VAL A 48 10.98 -1.91 9.19
C VAL A 48 11.31 -1.40 7.79
N TRP A 49 12.22 -2.10 7.11
CA TRP A 49 12.57 -1.85 5.72
C TRP A 49 12.16 -3.03 4.84
N LEU A 50 11.43 -2.74 3.78
CA LEU A 50 11.14 -3.63 2.68
C LEU A 50 12.11 -3.32 1.53
N ASN A 51 13.15 -4.13 1.41
CA ASN A 51 14.08 -4.15 0.29
C ASN A 51 13.84 -5.41 -0.54
N ILE A 52 13.52 -5.22 -1.82
CA ILE A 52 13.23 -6.29 -2.78
C ILE A 52 14.44 -6.41 -3.73
N THR A 53 15.42 -7.22 -3.33
CA THR A 53 16.57 -7.50 -4.23
C THR A 53 16.14 -8.28 -5.48
N GLY A 54 16.81 -8.03 -6.61
CA GLY A 54 16.55 -8.71 -7.88
C GLY A 54 15.45 -8.07 -8.74
N PHE A 55 15.17 -6.77 -8.57
CA PHE A 55 14.22 -6.03 -9.40
C PHE A 55 14.43 -6.26 -10.91
N ALA A 56 13.35 -6.62 -11.59
CA ALA A 56 13.19 -6.50 -13.03
C ALA A 56 12.31 -5.27 -13.32
N PRO A 57 12.87 -4.12 -13.77
CA PRO A 57 12.12 -2.87 -13.90
C PRO A 57 10.94 -2.94 -14.86
N ASP A 58 11.00 -3.81 -15.86
CA ASP A 58 9.93 -4.10 -16.81
C ASP A 58 8.82 -5.00 -16.23
N LYS A 59 9.06 -5.63 -15.08
CA LYS A 59 8.11 -6.49 -14.36
C LYS A 59 7.47 -5.81 -13.15
N LEU A 60 8.13 -4.79 -12.58
CA LEU A 60 7.66 -4.05 -11.41
C LEU A 60 7.80 -2.51 -11.59
N PRO A 61 7.34 -1.90 -12.71
CA PRO A 61 7.70 -0.52 -13.07
C PRO A 61 7.29 0.55 -12.05
N HIS A 62 6.30 0.26 -11.20
CA HIS A 62 5.83 1.17 -10.14
C HIS A 62 6.52 0.94 -8.78
N ILE A 63 7.19 -0.20 -8.60
CA ILE A 63 7.87 -0.62 -7.36
C ILE A 63 9.38 -0.65 -7.67
N GLN A 64 10.05 0.47 -7.40
CA GLN A 64 11.44 0.73 -7.82
C GLN A 64 12.35 1.21 -6.69
N ASP A 65 11.79 1.53 -5.51
CA ASP A 65 12.52 2.03 -4.36
C ASP A 65 12.26 1.13 -3.13
N ASP A 66 13.27 0.99 -2.27
CA ASP A 66 13.12 0.41 -0.94
C ASP A 66 12.13 1.24 -0.11
N MET A 67 11.27 0.57 0.67
CA MET A 67 10.29 1.23 1.52
C MET A 67 10.66 1.09 3.00
N GLY A 68 10.77 2.22 3.71
CA GLY A 68 10.89 2.26 5.17
C GLY A 68 9.58 2.69 5.81
N VAL A 69 9.02 1.87 6.70
CA VAL A 69 7.81 2.20 7.47
C VAL A 69 8.18 2.26 8.94
N HIS A 70 7.86 3.39 9.58
CA HIS A 70 7.83 3.52 11.02
C HIS A 70 6.42 3.20 11.52
N THR A 71 6.33 2.32 12.50
CA THR A 71 5.08 1.78 13.05
C THR A 71 5.10 1.89 14.57
N MET A 72 3.92 2.09 15.18
CA MET A 72 3.75 2.11 16.64
C MET A 72 3.21 0.78 17.18
N ASP A 73 2.63 -0.03 16.29
CA ASP A 73 1.71 -1.11 16.63
C ASP A 73 1.91 -2.38 15.78
N ASN A 74 2.44 -2.26 14.56
CA ASN A 74 2.49 -3.36 13.57
C ASN A 74 3.92 -3.86 13.24
N LEU A 75 4.88 -3.78 14.18
CA LEU A 75 6.29 -4.15 13.92
C LEU A 75 6.48 -5.58 13.42
N GLU A 76 5.93 -6.58 14.13
CA GLU A 76 6.07 -7.99 13.76
C GLU A 76 5.31 -8.36 12.47
N PRO A 77 4.06 -7.91 12.23
CA PRO A 77 3.41 -8.03 10.92
C PRO A 77 4.26 -7.48 9.76
N LEU A 78 4.84 -6.28 9.90
CA LEU A 78 5.69 -5.68 8.87
C LEU A 78 6.97 -6.49 8.61
N LYS A 79 7.63 -7.01 9.66
CA LYS A 79 8.78 -7.92 9.50
C LYS A 79 8.40 -9.20 8.74
N ASN A 80 7.24 -9.79 9.05
CA ASN A 80 6.74 -10.98 8.38
C ASN A 80 6.44 -10.71 6.91
N ILE A 81 5.75 -9.60 6.59
CA ILE A 81 5.49 -9.17 5.20
C ILE A 81 6.80 -8.93 4.44
N ALA A 82 7.80 -8.29 5.06
CA ALA A 82 9.11 -8.08 4.44
C ALA A 82 9.85 -9.39 4.14
N SER A 83 9.78 -10.38 5.04
CA SER A 83 10.34 -11.73 4.84
C SER A 83 9.62 -12.50 3.71
N LEU A 84 8.29 -12.42 3.67
CA LEU A 84 7.48 -13.01 2.60
C LEU A 84 7.80 -12.36 1.24
N ALA A 85 8.01 -11.05 1.19
CA ALA A 85 8.32 -10.34 -0.05
C ALA A 85 9.70 -10.71 -0.61
N GLN A 86 10.71 -10.92 0.26
CA GLN A 86 12.00 -11.47 -0.15
C GLN A 86 11.90 -12.91 -0.66
N THR A 87 10.95 -13.69 -0.11
CA THR A 87 10.68 -15.06 -0.58
C THR A 87 10.01 -15.03 -1.95
N ALA A 88 9.01 -14.16 -2.14
CA ALA A 88 8.33 -13.90 -3.40
C ALA A 88 9.31 -13.48 -4.51
N ALA A 89 10.24 -12.57 -4.19
CA ALA A 89 11.29 -12.11 -5.10
C ALA A 89 12.19 -13.26 -5.59
N LYS A 90 12.64 -14.14 -4.69
CA LYS A 90 13.43 -15.34 -5.03
C LYS A 90 12.63 -16.34 -5.87
N GLY A 91 11.31 -16.40 -5.69
CA GLY A 91 10.40 -17.25 -6.46
C GLY A 91 9.93 -16.67 -7.80
N GLY A 92 10.22 -15.40 -8.11
CA GLY A 92 9.67 -14.72 -9.28
C GLY A 92 8.15 -14.46 -9.19
N GLN A 93 7.60 -14.39 -7.98
CA GLN A 93 6.16 -14.29 -7.71
C GLN A 93 5.71 -12.83 -7.73
N TYR A 94 5.73 -12.19 -8.90
CA TYR A 94 5.50 -10.74 -9.02
C TYR A 94 4.14 -10.28 -8.50
N GLY A 95 3.08 -11.08 -8.66
CA GLY A 95 1.77 -10.79 -8.06
C GLY A 95 1.82 -10.73 -6.53
N ASP A 96 2.49 -11.70 -5.90
CA ASP A 96 2.66 -11.74 -4.44
C ASP A 96 3.54 -10.56 -3.97
N ILE A 97 4.58 -10.16 -4.72
CA ILE A 97 5.40 -8.99 -4.42
C ILE A 97 4.55 -7.71 -4.39
N VAL A 98 3.71 -7.49 -5.41
CA VAL A 98 2.84 -6.31 -5.49
C VAL A 98 1.86 -6.26 -4.31
N PHE A 99 1.23 -7.39 -3.98
CA PHE A 99 0.34 -7.49 -2.82
C PHE A 99 1.06 -7.18 -1.49
N LEU A 100 2.22 -7.82 -1.26
CA LEU A 100 3.01 -7.63 -0.03
C LEU A 100 3.59 -6.21 0.08
N TYR A 101 3.97 -5.60 -1.03
CA TYR A 101 4.42 -4.20 -1.06
C TYR A 101 3.29 -3.22 -0.69
N SER A 102 2.09 -3.43 -1.24
CA SER A 102 0.88 -2.68 -0.88
C SER A 102 0.51 -2.87 0.59
N ALA A 103 0.51 -4.10 1.08
CA ALA A 103 0.28 -4.43 2.49
C ALA A 103 1.28 -3.73 3.43
N PHE A 104 2.56 -3.69 3.06
CA PHE A 104 3.61 -3.01 3.80
C PHE A 104 3.41 -1.48 3.81
N ALA A 105 3.08 -0.89 2.66
CA ALA A 105 2.78 0.53 2.51
C ALA A 105 1.61 1.01 3.40
N MET A 106 0.65 0.11 3.63
CA MET A 106 -0.51 0.32 4.49
C MET A 106 -0.24 0.00 5.98
N ASN A 107 1.03 0.03 6.42
CA ASN A 107 1.46 -0.27 7.80
C ASN A 107 1.01 -1.67 8.30
N ALA A 108 0.79 -2.63 7.38
CA ALA A 108 0.19 -3.93 7.67
C ALA A 108 -1.19 -3.88 8.37
N HIS A 109 -1.94 -2.78 8.21
CA HIS A 109 -3.23 -2.58 8.87
C HIS A 109 -4.24 -3.65 8.43
N TYR A 110 -4.61 -4.55 9.36
CA TYR A 110 -5.29 -5.82 9.02
C TYR A 110 -6.58 -5.67 8.21
N GLU A 111 -7.36 -4.60 8.45
CA GLU A 111 -8.62 -4.31 7.72
C GLU A 111 -8.39 -4.05 6.22
N TYR A 112 -7.20 -3.59 5.85
CA TYR A 112 -6.80 -3.29 4.48
C TYR A 112 -6.02 -4.45 3.81
N LEU A 113 -5.76 -5.55 4.52
CA LEU A 113 -4.99 -6.68 3.98
C LEU A 113 -5.84 -7.63 3.14
N ASN A 114 -7.15 -7.70 3.42
CA ASN A 114 -8.08 -8.48 2.60
C ASN A 114 -8.04 -7.96 1.15
N VAL A 115 -7.84 -8.86 0.19
CA VAL A 115 -7.72 -8.54 -1.25
C VAL A 115 -8.97 -7.89 -1.83
N SER A 116 -10.12 -8.06 -1.19
CA SER A 116 -11.41 -7.44 -1.56
C SER A 116 -11.66 -6.09 -0.86
N SER A 117 -10.77 -5.63 0.03
CA SER A 117 -10.88 -4.30 0.63
C SER A 117 -10.73 -3.22 -0.45
N PRO A 118 -11.44 -2.07 -0.34
CA PRO A 118 -11.28 -0.94 -1.26
C PRO A 118 -9.83 -0.46 -1.37
N GLU A 119 -9.12 -0.41 -0.24
CA GLU A 119 -7.74 0.06 -0.13
C GLU A 119 -6.77 -0.87 -0.87
N MET A 120 -6.89 -2.19 -0.69
CA MET A 120 -6.08 -3.15 -1.44
C MET A 120 -6.44 -3.14 -2.93
N GLN A 121 -7.73 -3.10 -3.29
CA GLN A 121 -8.15 -3.03 -4.69
C GLN A 121 -7.58 -1.79 -5.39
N GLU A 122 -7.61 -0.62 -4.75
CA GLU A 122 -6.97 0.61 -5.27
C GLU A 122 -5.45 0.45 -5.40
N ALA A 123 -4.78 -0.17 -4.42
CA ALA A 123 -3.34 -0.38 -4.45
C ALA A 123 -2.90 -1.36 -5.57
N LEU A 124 -3.62 -2.47 -5.74
CA LEU A 124 -3.38 -3.43 -6.84
C LEU A 124 -3.66 -2.80 -8.21
N LEU A 125 -4.70 -1.98 -8.33
CA LEU A 125 -5.02 -1.23 -9.54
C LEU A 125 -3.91 -0.22 -9.88
N ASN A 126 -3.44 0.56 -8.91
CA ASN A 126 -2.33 1.51 -9.09
C ASN A 126 -1.01 0.83 -9.51
N ALA A 127 -0.84 -0.46 -9.23
CA ALA A 127 0.33 -1.25 -9.67
C ALA A 127 0.25 -1.76 -11.12
N VAL A 128 -0.92 -1.68 -11.77
CA VAL A 128 -1.16 -2.06 -13.18
C VAL A 128 -1.61 -0.90 -14.07
N VAL A 129 -1.82 0.31 -13.53
CA VAL A 129 -2.23 1.48 -14.33
C VAL A 129 -1.01 2.23 -14.86
N ASP A 130 -0.90 2.31 -16.18
CA ASP A 130 0.05 3.21 -16.84
C ASP A 130 -0.34 4.67 -16.55
N GLN A 131 0.50 5.35 -15.78
CA GLN A 131 0.28 6.74 -15.35
C GLN A 131 0.31 7.74 -16.52
N SER A 132 0.87 7.37 -17.68
CA SER A 132 0.93 8.24 -18.85
C SER A 132 -0.37 8.22 -19.67
N THR A 133 -1.02 7.06 -19.79
CA THR A 133 -2.27 6.89 -20.54
C THR A 133 -3.53 6.84 -19.66
N SER A 134 -3.36 6.62 -18.34
CA SER A 134 -4.46 6.29 -17.42
C SER A 134 -5.30 5.10 -17.90
N GLN A 135 -4.62 4.04 -18.37
CA GLN A 135 -5.21 2.77 -18.77
C GLN A 135 -4.58 1.62 -17.97
N VAL A 136 -5.31 0.53 -17.82
CA VAL A 136 -4.80 -0.71 -17.22
C VAL A 136 -3.89 -1.42 -18.22
N ASP A 137 -2.61 -1.57 -17.88
CA ASP A 137 -1.69 -2.44 -18.59
C ASP A 137 -2.11 -3.90 -18.35
N SER A 138 -2.78 -4.45 -19.36
CA SER A 138 -3.25 -5.84 -19.34
C SER A 138 -2.10 -6.84 -19.24
N SER A 139 -0.89 -6.48 -19.71
CA SER A 139 0.30 -7.32 -19.67
C SER A 139 0.84 -7.45 -18.24
N LEU A 140 0.87 -6.34 -17.48
CA LEU A 140 1.20 -6.37 -16.05
C LEU A 140 0.13 -7.11 -15.25
N ALA A 141 -1.16 -6.87 -15.53
CA ALA A 141 -2.24 -7.58 -14.87
C ALA A 141 -2.19 -9.10 -15.12
N ASP A 142 -1.86 -9.55 -16.34
CA ASP A 142 -1.68 -10.97 -16.66
C ASP A 142 -0.39 -11.56 -16.07
N LEU A 143 0.71 -10.80 -16.01
CA LEU A 143 1.93 -11.19 -15.31
C LEU A 143 1.67 -11.42 -13.82
N TYR A 144 1.05 -10.46 -13.14
CA TYR A 144 0.77 -10.56 -11.71
C TYR A 144 -0.24 -11.67 -11.41
N SER A 145 -1.30 -11.80 -12.23
CA SER A 145 -2.27 -12.88 -12.11
C SER A 145 -1.62 -14.27 -12.27
N SER A 146 -0.73 -14.44 -13.26
CA SER A 146 -0.06 -15.73 -13.53
C SER A 146 1.07 -16.09 -12.56
N THR A 147 1.56 -15.13 -11.77
CA THR A 147 2.66 -15.32 -10.81
C THR A 147 2.25 -15.19 -9.34
N SER A 148 0.95 -14.99 -9.07
CA SER A 148 0.38 -15.05 -7.72
C SER A 148 0.35 -16.50 -7.21
N SER A 149 0.70 -16.74 -5.94
CA SER A 149 0.67 -18.08 -5.34
C SER A 149 -0.73 -18.56 -4.96
N THR A 150 -1.68 -17.63 -4.75
CA THR A 150 -3.06 -17.91 -4.33
C THR A 150 -4.05 -17.65 -5.46
N LYS A 151 -5.20 -18.33 -5.43
CA LYS A 151 -6.22 -18.17 -6.48
C LYS A 151 -6.94 -16.83 -6.34
N GLU A 152 -7.13 -16.41 -5.10
CA GLU A 152 -7.82 -15.20 -4.68
C GLU A 152 -7.10 -13.97 -5.22
N LEU A 153 -5.77 -13.93 -5.08
CA LEU A 153 -4.93 -12.84 -5.62
C LEU A 153 -4.80 -12.91 -7.15
N ALA A 154 -4.69 -14.12 -7.72
CA ALA A 154 -4.68 -14.31 -9.18
C ALA A 154 -5.98 -13.81 -9.84
N ASP A 155 -7.13 -14.13 -9.25
CA ASP A 155 -8.44 -13.67 -9.72
C ASP A 155 -8.62 -12.16 -9.53
N ALA A 156 -8.12 -11.59 -8.42
CA ALA A 156 -8.13 -10.15 -8.18
C ALA A 156 -7.41 -9.39 -9.30
N PHE A 157 -6.14 -9.70 -9.61
CA PHE A 157 -5.41 -9.08 -10.73
C PHE A 157 -6.11 -9.28 -12.08
N LYS A 158 -6.65 -10.47 -12.33
CA LYS A 158 -7.40 -10.77 -13.56
C LYS A 158 -8.65 -9.91 -13.71
N SER A 159 -9.32 -9.58 -12.60
CA SER A 159 -10.52 -8.74 -12.59
C SER A 159 -10.23 -7.28 -12.94
N LEU A 160 -9.04 -6.76 -12.60
CA LEU A 160 -8.62 -5.37 -12.86
C LEU A 160 -8.69 -5.00 -14.35
N LYS A 161 -8.46 -5.96 -15.25
CA LYS A 161 -8.58 -5.76 -16.72
C LYS A 161 -10.00 -5.40 -17.17
N SER A 162 -11.02 -5.74 -16.37
CA SER A 162 -12.42 -5.38 -16.61
C SER A 162 -12.86 -4.13 -15.83
N VAL A 163 -12.01 -3.60 -14.94
CA VAL A 163 -12.30 -2.37 -14.21
C VAL A 163 -12.32 -1.22 -15.19
N LYS A 164 -13.52 -0.67 -15.42
CA LYS A 164 -13.63 0.67 -15.97
C LYS A 164 -13.07 1.62 -14.93
N LEU A 165 -11.90 2.19 -15.23
CA LEU A 165 -11.36 3.34 -14.51
C LEU A 165 -12.39 4.47 -14.61
N ASP A 166 -13.27 4.59 -13.62
CA ASP A 166 -14.21 5.71 -13.57
C ASP A 166 -13.41 6.94 -13.12
N PRO A 167 -13.34 8.01 -13.93
CA PRO A 167 -12.75 9.28 -13.50
C PRO A 167 -13.50 9.89 -12.30
N ARG A 168 -14.63 9.29 -11.89
CA ARG A 168 -15.46 9.65 -10.73
C ARG A 168 -15.34 8.69 -9.55
N GLY A 169 -14.37 7.78 -9.52
CA GLY A 169 -13.92 7.12 -8.27
C GLY A 169 -13.27 8.06 -7.25
N LYS A 170 -13.51 9.38 -7.39
CA LYS A 170 -12.92 10.44 -6.58
C LYS A 170 -13.73 10.60 -5.30
N ARG A 171 -13.05 10.50 -4.17
CA ARG A 171 -13.50 11.11 -2.90
C ARG A 171 -13.50 12.64 -2.97
N TRP A 172 -12.82 13.20 -3.98
CA TRP A 172 -12.62 14.62 -4.26
C TRP A 172 -13.76 15.20 -5.09
N THR A 173 -14.22 16.39 -4.74
CA THR A 173 -15.44 16.99 -5.30
C THR A 173 -15.24 17.62 -6.67
N LYS A 174 -14.01 18.06 -6.99
CA LYS A 174 -13.68 18.80 -8.21
C LYS A 174 -12.16 18.88 -8.44
N GLU A 175 -11.75 19.15 -9.67
CA GLU A 175 -10.43 19.66 -10.04
C GLU A 175 -10.53 20.97 -10.84
N VAL A 176 -9.52 21.84 -10.72
CA VAL A 176 -9.37 23.07 -11.51
C VAL A 176 -7.95 23.15 -12.02
N CYS A 177 -7.76 22.96 -13.33
CA CYS A 177 -6.49 23.18 -14.00
C CYS A 177 -6.21 24.69 -14.14
N SER A 178 -5.00 25.13 -13.79
CA SER A 178 -4.59 26.53 -13.86
C SER A 178 -3.54 26.77 -14.95
N ASN A 179 -3.60 27.96 -15.56
CA ASN A 179 -2.54 28.43 -16.45
C ASN A 179 -1.43 29.22 -15.74
N ALA A 180 -1.65 29.62 -14.48
CA ALA A 180 -0.63 30.26 -13.65
C ALA A 180 0.32 29.24 -13.01
N HIS A 181 1.52 29.69 -12.63
CA HIS A 181 2.42 28.97 -11.71
C HIS A 181 2.71 27.50 -12.07
N LYS A 182 2.77 27.17 -13.37
CA LYS A 182 3.00 25.78 -13.79
C LYS A 182 4.40 25.30 -13.43
N ALA A 183 4.47 24.11 -12.84
CA ALA A 183 5.71 23.34 -12.70
C ALA A 183 5.90 22.42 -13.91
N ALA A 184 7.13 21.98 -14.17
CA ALA A 184 7.38 20.94 -15.16
C ALA A 184 6.75 19.61 -14.70
N LYS A 185 6.12 18.85 -15.62
CA LYS A 185 5.47 17.56 -15.27
C LYS A 185 6.47 16.59 -14.65
N SER A 186 7.67 16.50 -15.21
CA SER A 186 8.79 15.71 -14.70
C SER A 186 9.21 16.10 -13.28
N ALA A 187 9.30 17.41 -12.98
CA ALA A 187 9.63 17.90 -11.64
C ALA A 187 8.58 17.48 -10.59
N CYS A 188 7.30 17.50 -10.95
CA CYS A 188 6.24 17.03 -10.06
C CYS A 188 6.23 15.51 -9.91
N GLN A 189 6.55 14.75 -10.97
CA GLN A 189 6.74 13.30 -10.85
C GLN A 189 7.92 12.97 -9.93
N SER A 190 9.06 13.69 -10.03
CA SER A 190 10.19 13.53 -9.09
C SER A 190 9.83 13.92 -7.65
N LEU A 191 8.97 14.93 -7.45
CA LEU A 191 8.43 15.25 -6.12
C LEU A 191 7.55 14.10 -5.60
N LEU A 192 6.64 13.56 -6.41
CA LEU A 192 5.80 12.41 -6.04
C LEU A 192 6.62 11.19 -5.67
N SER A 193 7.60 10.80 -6.47
CA SER A 193 8.52 9.70 -6.12
C SER A 193 9.25 9.93 -4.80
N ASN A 194 9.47 11.18 -4.40
CA ASN A 194 10.09 11.50 -3.12
C ASN A 194 9.12 11.55 -1.91
N VAL A 195 7.82 11.76 -2.13
CA VAL A 195 6.81 11.81 -1.04
C VAL A 195 6.03 10.50 -0.88
N ARG A 196 5.93 9.67 -1.93
CA ARG A 196 5.05 8.48 -1.97
C ARG A 196 5.29 7.42 -0.89
N PHE A 197 6.50 7.37 -0.32
CA PHE A 197 6.88 6.45 0.77
C PHE A 197 7.33 7.21 2.03
N ASN A 198 7.02 8.50 2.11
CA ASN A 198 7.40 9.32 3.25
C ASN A 198 6.29 9.24 4.32
N ALA A 199 6.46 8.29 5.23
CA ALA A 199 5.57 8.08 6.37
C ALA A 199 5.73 9.14 7.50
N THR A 200 6.56 10.17 7.32
CA THR A 200 6.73 11.24 8.32
C THR A 200 5.39 11.93 8.59
N VAL A 201 4.98 11.97 9.85
CA VAL A 201 3.78 12.69 10.28
C VAL A 201 4.03 14.19 10.17
N LYS A 202 3.11 14.90 9.52
CA LYS A 202 3.07 16.35 9.44
C LYS A 202 1.79 16.85 10.08
N SER A 203 1.92 17.88 10.92
CA SER A 203 0.79 18.59 11.52
C SER A 203 1.01 20.10 11.42
N GLY A 204 -0.06 20.86 11.19
CA GLY A 204 -0.01 22.32 11.11
C GLY A 204 0.81 22.85 9.91
N GLY A 205 1.64 23.87 10.17
CA GLY A 205 2.42 24.58 9.16
C GLY A 205 3.88 24.12 9.00
N PRO A 206 4.59 24.52 7.93
CA PRO A 206 4.06 25.15 6.72
C PRO A 206 3.16 24.17 5.94
N ARG A 207 2.08 24.68 5.32
CA ARG A 207 1.08 23.88 4.58
C ARG A 207 1.52 23.49 3.16
N ASN A 208 2.80 23.16 3.00
CA ASN A 208 3.38 22.79 1.72
C ASN A 208 4.61 21.88 1.85
N ILE A 209 4.96 21.26 0.71
CA ILE A 209 6.20 20.53 0.47
C ILE A 209 6.67 20.89 -0.94
N CYS A 210 7.86 21.47 -1.05
CA CYS A 210 8.46 21.88 -2.33
C CYS A 210 9.77 21.15 -2.59
N LYS A 211 9.94 20.62 -3.80
CA LYS A 211 11.19 20.00 -4.26
C LYS A 211 11.27 20.01 -5.79
N PHE A 212 12.48 20.07 -6.33
CA PHE A 212 12.76 19.99 -7.78
C PHE A 212 12.06 21.04 -8.66
N GLY A 213 11.53 22.12 -8.10
CA GLY A 213 10.73 23.13 -8.83
C GLY A 213 9.23 22.83 -8.92
N CYS A 214 8.75 21.81 -8.21
CA CYS A 214 7.33 21.55 -7.97
C CYS A 214 7.01 21.64 -6.46
N CYS A 215 5.76 21.92 -6.14
CA CYS A 215 5.25 22.08 -4.79
C CYS A 215 3.85 21.47 -4.68
N ILE A 216 3.62 20.70 -3.61
CA ILE A 216 2.29 20.34 -3.12
C ILE A 216 1.95 21.27 -1.96
N SER A 217 0.74 21.83 -1.92
CA SER A 217 0.22 22.65 -0.82
C SER A 217 -1.25 22.32 -0.56
N TRP A 218 -1.78 22.63 0.63
CA TRP A 218 -3.17 22.29 0.98
C TRP A 218 -3.86 23.37 1.84
N SER A 219 -5.18 23.54 1.74
CA SER A 219 -5.90 24.75 2.20
C SER A 219 -6.02 24.93 3.72
N ALA A 220 -6.17 23.86 4.50
CA ALA A 220 -6.34 23.93 5.97
C ALA A 220 -5.22 23.23 6.76
N ASN A 221 -5.18 23.41 8.08
CA ASN A 221 -4.30 22.60 8.94
C ASN A 221 -4.87 21.18 9.07
N ALA A 222 -4.03 20.17 8.86
CA ALA A 222 -4.37 18.75 9.01
C ALA A 222 -3.20 18.03 9.69
N THR A 223 -3.45 16.85 10.24
CA THR A 223 -2.43 15.91 10.76
C THR A 223 -2.48 14.64 9.92
N PHE A 224 -1.39 14.30 9.24
CA PHE A 224 -1.35 13.18 8.28
C PHE A 224 0.09 12.73 8.00
N GLN A 225 0.28 11.58 7.33
CA GLN A 225 1.60 11.16 6.84
C GLN A 225 1.86 11.75 5.46
N ILE A 226 3.06 12.26 5.18
CA ILE A 226 3.38 12.97 3.91
C ILE A 226 2.95 12.20 2.65
N GLN A 227 3.06 10.87 2.66
CA GLN A 227 2.59 9.98 1.59
C GLN A 227 1.10 10.14 1.21
N ASN A 228 0.23 10.56 2.13
CA ASN A 228 -1.20 10.78 1.86
C ASN A 228 -1.47 11.90 0.82
N LEU A 229 -0.49 12.79 0.58
CA LEU A 229 -0.60 13.83 -0.46
C LEU A 229 -0.51 13.28 -1.90
N THR A 230 0.00 12.06 -2.06
CA THR A 230 0.42 11.50 -3.35
C THR A 230 -0.74 11.32 -4.32
N SER A 231 -1.88 10.75 -3.88
CA SER A 231 -2.99 10.38 -4.77
C SER A 231 -3.60 11.60 -5.47
N ALA A 232 -3.93 12.65 -4.73
CA ALA A 232 -4.51 13.87 -5.31
C ALA A 232 -3.51 14.65 -6.19
N ALA A 233 -2.21 14.61 -5.86
CA ALA A 233 -1.18 15.27 -6.66
C ALA A 233 -0.85 14.46 -7.94
N ASN A 234 -0.87 13.12 -7.90
CA ASN A 234 -0.77 12.28 -9.09
C ASN A 234 -1.97 12.49 -10.02
N TYR A 235 -3.17 12.55 -9.44
CA TYR A 235 -4.39 12.88 -10.18
C TYR A 235 -4.28 14.24 -10.89
N CYS A 236 -3.78 15.26 -10.20
CA CYS A 236 -3.51 16.58 -10.78
C CYS A 236 -2.58 16.53 -12.00
N ILE A 237 -1.50 15.73 -11.93
CA ILE A 237 -0.55 15.53 -13.03
C ILE A 237 -1.21 14.90 -14.25
N ASN A 238 -2.15 13.99 -14.05
CA ASN A 238 -2.79 13.24 -15.13
C ASN A 238 -3.96 14.01 -15.75
N ALA A 239 -4.77 14.70 -14.93
CA ALA A 239 -5.90 15.49 -15.39
C ALA A 239 -5.51 16.82 -16.06
N CYS A 240 -4.46 17.49 -15.56
CA CYS A 240 -4.09 18.84 -15.97
C CYS A 240 -2.70 18.98 -16.60
N GLY A 241 -1.85 17.93 -16.53
CA GLY A 241 -0.45 18.02 -16.91
C GLY A 241 -0.14 17.48 -18.32
N SER A 242 0.19 18.39 -19.24
CA SER A 242 0.84 18.03 -20.52
C SER A 242 2.37 18.00 -20.37
N SER A 243 3.09 19.02 -20.79
CA SER A 243 4.52 19.22 -20.45
C SER A 243 4.72 19.89 -19.10
N THR A 244 3.70 20.63 -18.64
CA THR A 244 3.70 21.40 -17.39
C THR A 244 2.33 21.27 -16.72
N VAL A 245 2.28 21.41 -15.40
CA VAL A 245 1.08 21.25 -14.58
C VAL A 245 0.95 22.40 -13.57
N SER A 246 -0.27 22.92 -13.44
CA SER A 246 -0.76 23.49 -12.19
C SER A 246 -2.23 23.14 -12.05
N CYS A 247 -2.65 22.70 -10.86
CA CYS A 247 -4.06 22.53 -10.55
C CYS A 247 -4.34 22.56 -9.05
N GLU A 248 -5.63 22.61 -8.75
CA GLU A 248 -6.23 22.45 -7.43
C GLU A 248 -7.24 21.29 -7.47
N VAL A 249 -7.21 20.43 -6.44
CA VAL A 249 -8.08 19.26 -6.26
C VAL A 249 -8.84 19.45 -4.96
N PHE A 250 -10.16 19.49 -5.03
CA PHE A 250 -11.03 19.89 -3.93
C PHE A 250 -11.53 18.70 -3.10
N GLY A 251 -11.61 18.86 -1.79
CA GLY A 251 -12.16 17.82 -0.90
C GLY A 251 -11.27 16.59 -0.71
N VAL A 252 -9.95 16.77 -0.69
CA VAL A 252 -8.95 15.76 -0.32
C VAL A 252 -9.03 15.45 1.17
N GLU A 253 -9.21 14.18 1.52
CA GLU A 253 -9.21 13.74 2.91
C GLU A 253 -7.80 13.36 3.38
N LEU A 254 -7.28 14.09 4.35
CA LEU A 254 -6.02 13.83 5.03
C LEU A 254 -6.33 13.41 6.47
N GLN A 255 -6.42 12.09 6.69
CA GLN A 255 -6.71 11.43 7.99
C GLN A 255 -7.87 12.09 8.76
N GLY A 256 -9.06 12.14 8.14
CA GLY A 256 -10.27 12.72 8.72
C GLY A 256 -10.39 14.25 8.62
N THR A 257 -9.37 14.96 8.11
CA THR A 257 -9.48 16.39 7.78
C THR A 257 -9.71 16.56 6.28
N ILE A 258 -10.77 17.26 5.90
CA ILE A 258 -11.01 17.63 4.49
C ILE A 258 -10.26 18.93 4.18
N VAL A 259 -9.45 18.90 3.12
CA VAL A 259 -8.69 20.04 2.60
C VAL A 259 -8.81 20.09 1.07
N ASP A 260 -8.42 21.19 0.46
CA ASP A 260 -8.14 21.25 -0.97
C ASP A 260 -6.63 21.15 -1.16
N GLN A 261 -6.16 20.44 -2.20
CA GLN A 261 -4.75 20.23 -2.47
C GLN A 261 -4.34 20.78 -3.83
N CYS A 262 -3.29 21.59 -3.85
CA CYS A 262 -2.78 22.26 -5.01
C CYS A 262 -1.39 21.74 -5.38
N LEU A 263 -1.16 21.56 -6.69
CA LEU A 263 0.15 21.25 -7.27
C LEU A 263 0.56 22.39 -8.19
N SER A 264 1.73 22.97 -7.99
CA SER A 264 2.24 24.10 -8.80
C SER A 264 3.75 24.26 -8.65
N ASN A 265 4.34 25.33 -9.19
CA ASN A 265 5.72 25.75 -8.90
C ASN A 265 5.83 26.68 -7.67
N ARG A 266 4.76 26.83 -6.87
CA ARG A 266 4.72 27.67 -5.67
C ARG A 266 4.30 26.91 -4.42
N ALA A 267 4.96 27.26 -3.32
CA ALA A 267 4.65 26.81 -1.96
C ALA A 267 3.29 27.30 -1.47
N ASP A 268 2.87 28.47 -1.96
CA ASP A 268 1.67 29.18 -1.52
C ASP A 268 0.72 29.31 -2.71
N GLY A 269 -0.42 28.64 -2.62
CA GLY A 269 -1.42 28.57 -3.69
C GLY A 269 -2.79 28.10 -3.20
N CYS A 270 -2.83 27.00 -2.45
CA CYS A 270 -4.07 26.52 -1.81
C CYS A 270 -4.46 27.36 -0.59
N LYS A 271 -5.68 27.90 -0.61
CA LYS A 271 -6.23 28.79 0.40
C LYS A 271 -7.62 28.38 0.84
#